data_AF-A0A542M168-F1
#
_entry.id   AF-A0A542M168-F1
#
_cell.length_a   1.000
_cell.length_b   1.000
_cell.length_c   1.000
_cell.angle_alpha   90.00
_cell.angle_beta   90.00
_cell.angle_gamma   90.00
#
_symmetry.space_group_name_H-M   'P 1'
#
loop_
_entity.id
_entity.type
_entity.pdbx_description
1 polymer ?
#
loop_
_entity_poly.entity_id
_entity_poly.type
_entity_poly.pdbx_seq_one_letter_code
_entity_poly.pdbx_strand_id
1 'polypeptide(L)'
;MTKKTETIIHLANGGNHSPVNFRKHKDMLLNHPYTNGRLYHIVLTGSEDRRVYRKAVELLCKQLRTNGMPCRYKACYERDKLKRFHKHVFLLIEAKDAHPDTIIHYRKNHWFTEMTGKLGLAFKIAPPQDSMHHVAGKQVNYAYVPKKAGPVLDDCLLWISYLTKVRSKNGVEGQVYTASTNRETKPTLDSLPAALPAATEEIIPLESVKVVSHKVMKNPAADGQSNLESTNYPKQDKTLPMPRLITGQEKTNEGDAMHQLTPAGFNFVAGLYEKAIGARMHLGQIQEYLKANGIMKSIWQVRNDLDSTFCFYGYADSHPMPPPINLAEVDKEISRQYALHLCPSLARRKQTERTHAT
;
A
#
# COMPACT_ATOMS: atom_id res chain seq x y z
N MET A 1 -31.87 9.89 -3.46
CA MET A 1 -31.18 10.93 -2.65
C MET A 1 -29.67 10.69 -2.73
N THR A 2 -28.97 11.37 -3.63
CA THR A 2 -27.58 11.06 -4.01
C THR A 2 -26.59 12.13 -3.54
N LYS A 3 -25.65 11.72 -2.67
CA LYS A 3 -24.23 12.12 -2.65
C LYS A 3 -23.84 13.61 -2.68
N LYS A 4 -24.51 14.49 -1.92
CA LYS A 4 -24.00 15.87 -1.76
C LYS A 4 -22.79 15.99 -0.83
N THR A 5 -22.56 15.02 0.06
CA THR A 5 -21.49 15.07 1.08
C THR A 5 -20.09 14.80 0.53
N GLU A 6 -19.94 13.97 -0.52
CA GLU A 6 -18.61 13.67 -1.09
C GLU A 6 -17.95 14.96 -1.62
N THR A 7 -18.72 15.82 -2.30
CA THR A 7 -18.22 17.03 -2.97
C THR A 7 -17.67 18.10 -2.01
N ILE A 8 -18.19 18.20 -0.79
CA ILE A 8 -17.81 19.27 0.16
C ILE A 8 -16.44 18.99 0.80
N ILE A 9 -16.16 17.74 1.17
CA ILE A 9 -14.84 17.34 1.71
C ILE A 9 -13.73 17.57 0.67
N HIS A 10 -14.06 17.44 -0.62
CA HIS A 10 -13.14 17.66 -1.74
C HIS A 10 -12.72 19.12 -1.94
N LEU A 11 -13.54 20.10 -1.53
CA LEU A 11 -13.31 21.52 -1.80
C LEU A 11 -12.50 22.22 -0.71
N ALA A 12 -12.64 21.85 0.57
CA ALA A 12 -11.97 22.54 1.67
C ALA A 12 -10.42 22.37 1.70
N ASN A 13 -9.87 21.45 0.90
CA ASN A 13 -8.46 21.03 1.00
C ASN A 13 -7.69 20.99 -0.33
N GLY A 14 -8.15 21.70 -1.37
CA GLY A 14 -7.41 21.86 -2.62
C GLY A 14 -7.59 20.73 -3.65
N GLY A 15 -8.66 19.93 -3.54
CA GLY A 15 -8.94 18.85 -4.49
C GLY A 15 -8.07 17.60 -4.31
N ASN A 16 -8.46 16.50 -4.96
CA ASN A 16 -7.73 15.22 -4.95
C ASN A 16 -7.07 14.98 -6.30
N HIS A 17 -5.79 14.62 -6.32
CA HIS A 17 -5.08 14.29 -7.56
C HIS A 17 -5.40 12.87 -8.06
N SER A 18 -5.97 12.01 -7.21
CA SER A 18 -6.51 10.71 -7.63
C SER A 18 -7.75 10.32 -6.81
N PRO A 19 -8.96 10.58 -7.32
CA PRO A 19 -10.20 10.10 -6.72
C PRO A 19 -10.25 8.58 -6.58
N VAL A 20 -9.62 7.85 -7.52
CA VAL A 20 -9.53 6.39 -7.51
C VAL A 20 -8.73 5.90 -6.31
N ASN A 21 -7.53 6.46 -6.09
CA ASN A 21 -6.72 6.09 -4.93
C ASN A 21 -7.38 6.52 -3.62
N PHE A 22 -8.06 7.67 -3.61
CA PHE A 22 -8.82 8.08 -2.45
C PHE A 22 -9.92 7.08 -2.09
N ARG A 23 -10.70 6.58 -3.05
CA ARG A 23 -11.68 5.50 -2.80
C ARG A 23 -11.01 4.26 -2.20
N LYS A 24 -9.86 3.83 -2.74
CA LYS A 24 -9.09 2.70 -2.19
C LYS A 24 -8.57 2.96 -0.76
N HIS A 25 -8.26 4.20 -0.43
CA HIS A 25 -7.83 4.60 0.92
C HIS A 25 -9.00 4.62 1.90
N LYS A 26 -10.14 5.19 1.50
CA LYS A 26 -11.38 5.15 2.28
C LYS A 26 -11.81 3.71 2.55
N ASP A 27 -11.75 2.84 1.54
CA ASP A 27 -12.11 1.43 1.64
C ASP A 27 -11.34 0.71 2.75
N MET A 28 -10.04 1.01 2.93
CA MET A 28 -9.25 0.45 4.03
C MET A 28 -9.83 0.80 5.41
N LEU A 29 -10.43 1.98 5.58
CA LEU A 29 -11.01 2.44 6.84
C LEU A 29 -12.49 2.04 6.99
N LEU A 30 -13.24 1.95 5.89
CA LEU A 30 -14.66 1.56 5.95
C LEU A 30 -14.85 0.05 6.09
N ASN A 31 -13.95 -0.74 5.48
CA ASN A 31 -14.08 -2.19 5.34
C ASN A 31 -12.93 -2.97 6.00
N HIS A 32 -12.33 -2.43 7.07
CA HIS A 32 -11.38 -3.22 7.87
C HIS A 32 -12.12 -4.23 8.76
N PRO A 33 -11.50 -5.37 9.13
CA PRO A 33 -12.09 -6.32 10.08
C PRO A 33 -11.83 -5.93 11.54
N TYR A 34 -10.89 -5.02 11.81
CA TYR A 34 -10.37 -4.77 13.17
C TYR A 34 -11.40 -4.24 14.17
N THR A 35 -11.38 -4.78 15.38
CA THR A 35 -12.21 -4.41 16.53
C THR A 35 -11.65 -3.20 17.29
N ASN A 36 -10.33 -3.12 17.42
CA ASN A 36 -9.62 -1.99 18.01
C ASN A 36 -8.64 -1.40 16.98
N GLY A 37 -9.20 -0.86 15.89
CA GLY A 37 -8.43 -0.28 14.79
C GLY A 37 -7.75 1.03 15.21
N ARG A 38 -6.44 1.13 15.03
CA ARG A 38 -5.66 2.37 15.22
C ARG A 38 -4.97 2.77 13.94
N LEU A 39 -5.15 4.03 13.53
CA LEU A 39 -4.57 4.61 12.33
C LEU A 39 -3.38 5.49 12.69
N TYR A 40 -2.20 5.13 12.20
CA TYR A 40 -0.96 5.89 12.35
C TYR A 40 -0.57 6.56 11.04
N HIS A 41 0.00 7.75 11.10
CA HIS A 41 0.64 8.42 9.95
C HIS A 41 2.15 8.50 10.14
N ILE A 42 2.88 7.64 9.46
CA ILE A 42 4.35 7.57 9.50
C ILE A 42 4.92 8.26 8.27
N VAL A 43 5.91 9.13 8.48
CA VAL A 43 6.66 9.85 7.45
C VAL A 43 8.10 9.37 7.52
N LEU A 44 8.56 8.70 6.47
CA LEU A 44 9.94 8.22 6.34
C LEU A 44 10.74 9.19 5.46
N THR A 45 11.97 9.49 5.85
CA THR A 45 12.91 10.37 5.13
C THR A 45 14.31 9.77 5.13
N GLY A 46 15.22 10.24 4.27
CA GLY A 46 16.65 9.93 4.36
C GLY A 46 17.25 9.17 3.17
N SER A 47 16.42 8.72 2.23
CA SER A 47 16.87 8.06 1.00
C SER A 47 16.21 8.66 -0.23
N GLU A 48 16.86 8.57 -1.40
CA GLU A 48 16.24 8.82 -2.72
C GLU A 48 15.76 7.49 -3.35
N ASP A 49 16.13 6.33 -2.78
CA ASP A 49 15.75 5.02 -3.32
C ASP A 49 14.43 4.51 -2.71
N ARG A 50 13.40 4.44 -3.57
CA ARG A 50 12.06 3.91 -3.25
C ARG A 50 12.08 2.52 -2.61
N ARG A 51 13.05 1.67 -3.00
CA ARG A 51 13.17 0.28 -2.53
C ARG A 51 13.51 0.21 -1.05
N VAL A 52 14.33 1.15 -0.55
CA VAL A 52 14.71 1.25 0.86
C VAL A 52 13.49 1.54 1.72
N TYR A 53 12.66 2.51 1.31
CA TYR A 53 11.40 2.81 1.97
C TYR A 53 10.41 1.65 1.96
N ARG A 54 10.32 0.92 0.84
CA ARG A 54 9.45 -0.25 0.74
C ARG A 54 9.89 -1.34 1.72
N LYS A 55 11.19 -1.66 1.75
CA LYS A 55 11.78 -2.62 2.69
C LYS A 55 11.49 -2.25 4.15
N ALA A 56 11.61 -0.97 4.52
CA ALA A 56 11.31 -0.50 5.87
C ALA A 56 9.84 -0.76 6.27
N VAL A 57 8.89 -0.45 5.37
CA VAL A 57 7.45 -0.68 5.62
C VAL A 57 7.13 -2.17 5.68
N GLU A 58 7.73 -2.99 4.82
CA GLU A 58 7.57 -4.45 4.84
C GLU A 58 8.07 -5.06 6.15
N LEU A 59 9.26 -4.66 6.62
CA LEU A 59 9.81 -5.09 7.90
C LEU A 59 8.93 -4.66 9.08
N LEU A 60 8.43 -3.42 9.07
CA LEU A 60 7.49 -2.94 10.09
C LEU A 60 6.21 -3.78 10.12
N CYS A 61 5.59 -4.02 8.96
CA CYS A 61 4.37 -4.81 8.87
C CYS A 61 4.61 -6.26 9.32
N LYS A 62 5.78 -6.84 8.96
CA LYS A 62 6.17 -8.18 9.41
C LYS A 62 6.29 -8.22 10.93
N GLN A 63 6.99 -7.27 11.53
CA GLN A 63 7.19 -7.20 12.98
C GLN A 63 5.86 -7.06 13.73
N LEU A 64 4.96 -6.18 13.28
CA LEU A 64 3.63 -6.03 13.87
C LEU A 64 2.84 -7.35 13.84
N ARG A 65 2.82 -8.02 12.68
CA ARG A 65 2.09 -9.29 12.51
C ARG A 65 2.68 -10.42 13.35
N THR A 66 4.01 -10.50 13.46
CA THR A 66 4.69 -11.47 14.34
C THR A 66 4.33 -11.24 15.81
N ASN A 67 3.98 -10.02 16.20
CA ASN A 67 3.53 -9.68 17.55
C ASN A 67 1.99 -9.67 17.68
N GLY A 68 1.28 -10.42 16.83
CA GLY A 68 -0.18 -10.58 16.94
C GLY A 68 -1.00 -9.35 16.56
N MET A 69 -0.40 -8.36 15.88
CA MET A 69 -1.09 -7.13 15.43
C MET A 69 -1.24 -7.12 13.90
N PRO A 70 -2.32 -7.71 13.35
CA PRO A 70 -2.66 -7.56 11.95
C PRO A 70 -2.69 -6.09 11.53
N CYS A 71 -2.13 -5.79 10.35
CA CYS A 71 -2.08 -4.42 9.84
C CYS A 71 -2.23 -4.35 8.30
N ARG A 72 -2.79 -3.22 7.86
CA ARG A 72 -2.95 -2.78 6.46
C ARG A 72 -2.36 -1.39 6.32
N TYR A 73 -1.79 -1.05 5.16
CA TYR A 73 -1.29 0.30 4.91
C TYR A 73 -1.64 0.83 3.52
N LYS A 74 -1.70 2.15 3.44
CA LYS A 74 -1.66 2.96 2.22
C LYS A 74 -0.53 3.96 2.32
N ALA A 75 0.15 4.23 1.23
CA ALA A 75 1.30 5.10 1.23
C ALA A 75 1.44 5.86 -0.09
N CYS A 76 2.10 7.01 -0.03
CA CYS A 76 2.53 7.75 -1.21
C CYS A 76 3.96 8.26 -1.03
N TYR A 77 4.65 8.46 -2.14
CA TYR A 77 5.93 9.15 -2.19
C TYR A 77 5.71 10.62 -2.54
N GLU A 78 6.46 11.51 -1.90
CA GLU A 78 6.43 12.96 -2.14
C GLU A 78 7.87 13.48 -2.24
N ARG A 79 8.12 14.39 -3.18
CA ARG A 79 9.38 15.13 -3.30
C ARG A 79 9.10 16.58 -2.88
N ASP A 80 9.64 16.98 -1.73
CA ASP A 80 9.49 18.34 -1.20
C ASP A 80 10.86 19.04 -1.18
N LYS A 81 10.89 20.36 -1.42
CA LYS A 81 12.14 21.12 -1.48
C LYS A 81 12.94 21.08 -0.17
N LEU A 82 12.24 21.02 0.97
CA LEU A 82 12.86 21.00 2.30
C LEU A 82 13.11 19.58 2.78
N LYS A 83 12.08 18.73 2.71
CA LYS A 83 12.13 17.36 3.24
C LYS A 83 12.77 16.35 2.28
N ARG A 84 13.11 16.79 1.08
CA ARG A 84 13.60 15.96 -0.03
C ARG A 84 12.59 14.85 -0.36
N PHE A 85 13.08 13.77 -0.97
CA PHE A 85 12.27 12.59 -1.27
C PHE A 85 11.88 11.88 0.04
N HIS A 86 10.59 11.71 0.28
CA HIS A 86 10.06 11.09 1.49
C HIS A 86 8.81 10.25 1.21
N LYS A 87 8.46 9.38 2.15
CA LYS A 87 7.30 8.48 2.03
C LYS A 87 6.33 8.71 3.17
N HIS A 88 5.08 9.02 2.83
CA HIS A 88 3.96 9.04 3.75
C HIS A 88 3.31 7.66 3.79
N VAL A 89 3.03 7.14 4.99
CA VAL A 89 2.42 5.83 5.22
C VAL A 89 1.32 6.00 6.25
N PHE A 90 0.08 5.73 5.84
CA PHE A 90 -1.04 5.52 6.75
C PHE A 90 -1.17 4.03 7.03
N LEU A 91 -1.00 3.65 8.28
CA LEU A 91 -0.94 2.26 8.75
C LEU A 91 -2.10 2.02 9.72
N LEU A 92 -3.04 1.17 9.33
CA LEU A 92 -4.15 0.73 10.15
C LEU A 92 -3.79 -0.60 10.82
N ILE A 93 -3.85 -0.63 12.15
CA ILE A 93 -3.37 -1.76 12.98
C ILE A 93 -4.50 -2.21 13.90
N GLU A 94 -4.69 -3.53 14.04
CA GLU A 94 -5.48 -4.11 15.12
C GLU A 94 -4.68 -4.05 16.43
N ALA A 95 -5.22 -3.37 17.43
CA ALA A 95 -4.58 -3.14 18.72
C ALA A 95 -5.39 -3.73 19.89
N LYS A 96 -6.10 -4.84 19.65
CA LYS A 96 -6.90 -5.52 20.67
C LYS A 96 -6.03 -6.10 21.79
N ASP A 97 -5.01 -6.87 21.42
CA ASP A 97 -4.25 -7.70 22.37
C ASP A 97 -2.89 -7.09 22.76
N ALA A 98 -2.38 -6.15 21.96
CA ALA A 98 -1.10 -5.48 22.19
C ALA A 98 -1.12 -4.01 21.76
N HIS A 99 -0.27 -3.20 22.39
CA HIS A 99 -0.15 -1.77 22.09
C HIS A 99 0.91 -1.55 20.98
N PRO A 100 0.56 -0.96 19.82
CA PRO A 100 1.53 -0.82 18.71
C PRO A 100 2.75 0.05 19.05
N ASP A 101 2.65 0.95 20.03
CA ASP A 101 3.79 1.76 20.50
C ASP A 101 4.93 0.92 21.13
N THR A 102 4.73 -0.36 21.42
CA THR A 102 5.85 -1.27 21.76
C THR A 102 6.75 -1.58 20.55
N ILE A 103 6.27 -1.30 19.33
CA ILE A 103 7.00 -1.46 18.07
C ILE A 103 7.25 -0.10 17.39
N ILE A 104 6.29 0.82 17.44
CA ILE A 104 6.37 2.13 16.77
C ILE A 104 6.59 3.25 17.79
N HIS A 105 7.86 3.50 18.15
CA HIS A 105 8.22 4.56 19.11
C HIS A 105 9.56 5.21 18.78
N TYR A 106 9.70 6.49 19.10
CA TYR A 106 10.91 7.30 18.92
C TYR A 106 12.05 7.08 19.92
N ARG A 107 11.92 6.16 20.88
CA ARG A 107 12.96 6.01 21.92
C ARG A 107 14.29 5.63 21.25
N LYS A 108 15.39 6.20 21.76
CA LYS A 108 16.74 5.75 21.41
C LYS A 108 16.84 4.28 21.85
N ASN A 109 17.26 3.39 20.96
CA ASN A 109 17.27 1.92 21.13
C ASN A 109 15.90 1.23 20.97
N HIS A 110 14.90 1.92 20.45
CA HIS A 110 13.66 1.25 20.04
C HIS A 110 13.86 0.49 18.74
N TRP A 111 13.24 -0.69 18.61
CA TRP A 111 13.41 -1.56 17.44
C TRP A 111 13.19 -0.83 16.12
N PHE A 112 12.11 -0.03 15.99
CA PHE A 112 11.81 0.68 14.75
C PHE A 112 12.80 1.81 14.45
N THR A 113 13.29 2.51 15.48
CA THR A 113 14.36 3.51 15.35
C THR A 113 15.66 2.88 14.87
N GLU A 114 16.06 1.74 15.45
CA GLU A 114 17.27 1.03 15.02
C GLU A 114 17.13 0.45 13.61
N MET A 115 15.97 -0.14 13.29
CA MET A 115 15.71 -0.74 11.99
C MET A 115 15.73 0.32 10.88
N THR A 116 15.07 1.45 11.08
CA THR A 116 15.10 2.57 10.12
C THR A 116 16.51 3.16 10.00
N GLY A 117 17.22 3.34 11.12
CA GLY A 117 18.62 3.80 11.13
C GLY A 117 19.57 2.89 10.34
N LYS A 118 19.45 1.57 10.47
CA LYS A 118 20.22 0.58 9.69
C LYS A 118 19.94 0.66 8.19
N LEU A 119 18.78 1.17 7.79
CA LEU A 119 18.41 1.41 6.39
C LEU A 119 18.78 2.82 5.91
N GLY A 120 19.44 3.63 6.73
CA GLY A 120 19.74 5.03 6.42
C GLY A 120 18.49 5.91 6.37
N LEU A 121 17.43 5.54 7.10
CA LEU A 121 16.19 6.28 7.18
C LEU A 121 16.01 6.92 8.56
N ALA A 122 15.35 8.07 8.57
CA ALA A 122 14.72 8.66 9.75
C ALA A 122 13.20 8.58 9.58
N PHE A 123 12.46 8.69 10.69
CA PHE A 123 11.01 8.69 10.65
C PHE A 123 10.38 9.71 11.61
N LYS A 124 9.17 10.14 11.25
CA LYS A 124 8.26 10.92 12.08
C LYS A 124 6.86 10.30 12.02
N ILE A 125 6.28 10.03 13.17
CA ILE A 125 4.84 9.84 13.37
C ILE A 125 4.19 11.22 13.46
N ALA A 126 3.37 11.56 12.48
CA ALA A 126 2.52 12.75 12.52
C ALA A 126 1.24 12.39 13.28
N PRO A 127 0.91 13.09 14.38
CA PRO A 127 -0.33 12.81 15.10
C PRO A 127 -1.55 13.39 14.39
N PRO A 128 -2.77 12.86 14.62
CA PRO A 128 -3.99 13.52 14.21
C PRO A 128 -4.10 14.88 14.93
N GLN A 129 -4.59 15.89 14.23
CA GLN A 129 -4.61 17.27 14.74
C GLN A 129 -5.91 17.64 15.44
N ASP A 130 -7.00 16.93 15.15
CA ASP A 130 -8.28 17.19 15.80
C ASP A 130 -8.27 16.70 17.25
N SER A 131 -8.76 17.55 18.15
CA SER A 131 -8.89 17.28 19.59
C SER A 131 -9.72 16.05 19.93
N MET A 132 -10.62 15.60 19.04
CA MET A 132 -11.42 14.39 19.27
C MET A 132 -10.58 13.11 19.37
N HIS A 133 -9.34 13.14 18.87
CA HIS A 133 -8.41 12.02 18.99
C HIS A 133 -7.55 12.08 20.25
N HIS A 134 -7.67 13.14 21.06
CA HIS A 134 -6.89 13.26 22.29
C HIS A 134 -7.39 12.28 23.35
N VAL A 135 -6.45 11.71 24.11
CA VAL A 135 -6.76 10.82 25.24
C VAL A 135 -6.40 11.55 26.52
N ALA A 136 -7.37 11.72 27.42
CA ALA A 136 -7.21 12.51 28.65
C ALA A 136 -6.61 13.92 28.38
N GLY A 137 -7.09 14.58 27.32
CA GLY A 137 -6.63 15.92 26.91
C GLY A 137 -5.27 15.97 26.21
N LYS A 138 -4.56 14.84 26.08
CA LYS A 138 -3.23 14.79 25.44
C LYS A 138 -3.32 14.28 24.01
N GLN A 139 -2.57 14.92 23.10
CA GLN A 139 -2.41 14.44 21.74
C GLN A 139 -1.66 13.11 21.74
N VAL A 140 -2.25 12.09 21.10
CA VAL A 140 -1.64 10.79 20.90
C VAL A 140 -1.14 10.65 19.45
N ASN A 141 -0.33 9.63 19.19
CA ASN A 141 0.31 9.41 17.88
C ASN A 141 -0.57 8.71 16.84
N TYR A 142 -1.84 8.42 17.17
CA TYR A 142 -2.77 7.65 16.34
C TYR A 142 -4.20 8.15 16.48
N ALA A 143 -5.04 7.83 15.51
CA ALA A 143 -6.49 7.97 15.61
C ALA A 143 -7.14 6.60 15.86
N TYR A 144 -8.16 6.54 16.72
CA TYR A 144 -9.02 5.36 16.81
C TYR A 144 -9.96 5.32 15.61
N VAL A 145 -10.12 4.15 14.98
CA VAL A 145 -10.96 3.98 13.79
C VAL A 145 -12.20 3.17 14.19
N PRO A 146 -13.35 3.83 14.43
CA PRO A 146 -14.57 3.13 14.78
C PRO A 146 -15.19 2.45 13.56
N LYS A 147 -15.90 1.34 13.80
CA LYS A 147 -16.69 0.63 12.78
C LYS A 147 -17.92 1.39 12.31
N LYS A 148 -18.50 2.18 13.20
CA LYS A 148 -19.73 2.93 12.94
C LYS A 148 -19.36 4.29 12.37
N ALA A 149 -20.12 4.72 11.38
CA ALA A 149 -20.02 6.08 10.86
C ALA A 149 -20.25 7.10 11.97
N GLY A 150 -19.50 8.21 11.91
CA GLY A 150 -19.54 9.28 12.90
C GLY A 150 -18.33 10.21 12.78
N PRO A 151 -18.27 11.28 13.58
CA PRO A 151 -17.28 12.35 13.43
C PRO A 151 -15.82 11.87 13.45
N VAL A 152 -15.51 10.90 14.31
CA VAL A 152 -14.16 10.32 14.41
C VAL A 152 -13.75 9.60 13.14
N LEU A 153 -14.66 8.82 12.53
CA LEU A 153 -14.38 8.15 11.27
C LEU A 153 -14.27 9.15 10.11
N ASP A 154 -15.12 10.18 10.10
CA ASP A 154 -15.08 11.23 9.09
C ASP A 154 -13.75 11.99 9.12
N ASP A 155 -13.23 12.30 10.32
CA ASP A 155 -11.91 12.90 10.45
C ASP A 155 -10.79 11.93 10.03
N CYS A 156 -10.89 10.64 10.36
CA CYS A 156 -9.92 9.65 9.84
C CYS A 156 -9.91 9.57 8.31
N LEU A 157 -11.08 9.65 7.67
CA LEU A 157 -11.22 9.68 6.21
C LEU A 157 -10.63 10.96 5.61
N LEU A 158 -10.83 12.10 6.30
CA LEU A 158 -10.19 13.36 5.93
C LEU A 158 -8.67 13.28 6.09
N TRP A 159 -8.19 12.65 7.15
CA TRP A 159 -6.77 12.55 7.47
C TRP A 159 -6.04 11.68 6.44
N ILE A 160 -6.56 10.48 6.12
CA ILE A 160 -5.95 9.61 5.10
C ILE A 160 -6.00 10.20 3.68
N SER A 161 -6.94 11.12 3.42
CA SER A 161 -6.98 11.86 2.15
C SER A 161 -5.71 12.68 1.92
N TYR A 162 -4.90 12.96 2.95
CA TYR A 162 -3.59 13.60 2.83
C TYR A 162 -2.71 12.93 1.76
N LEU A 163 -2.80 11.60 1.61
CA LEU A 163 -2.07 10.85 0.58
C LEU A 163 -2.51 11.17 -0.86
N THR A 164 -3.71 11.72 -1.05
CA THR A 164 -4.34 11.92 -2.36
C THR A 164 -4.66 13.39 -2.64
N LYS A 165 -4.37 14.32 -1.72
CA LYS A 165 -4.59 15.76 -1.92
C LYS A 165 -3.69 16.27 -3.04
N VAL A 166 -4.22 17.15 -3.89
CA VAL A 166 -3.39 17.94 -4.83
C VAL A 166 -2.60 18.91 -3.96
N ARG A 167 -1.32 18.63 -3.73
CA ARG A 167 -0.43 19.64 -3.20
C ARG A 167 -0.11 20.56 -4.37
N SER A 168 -0.71 21.74 -4.38
CA SER A 168 -0.44 22.86 -5.28
C SER A 168 0.99 23.43 -5.14
N LYS A 169 1.98 22.60 -4.83
CA LYS A 169 3.38 23.01 -4.83
C LYS A 169 3.94 22.75 -6.23
N ASN A 170 4.14 23.81 -7.00
CA ASN A 170 4.88 23.76 -8.26
C ASN A 170 6.19 22.97 -8.05
N GLY A 171 6.37 21.88 -8.81
CA GLY A 171 7.58 21.05 -8.79
C GLY A 171 7.53 19.76 -7.96
N VAL A 172 6.36 19.28 -7.51
CA VAL A 172 6.24 17.91 -6.99
C VAL A 172 6.14 16.94 -8.16
N GLU A 173 7.24 16.28 -8.51
CA GLU A 173 7.24 15.12 -9.41
C GLU A 173 6.27 14.06 -8.85
N GLY A 174 5.35 13.58 -9.70
CA GLY A 174 4.11 12.90 -9.32
C GLY A 174 4.18 11.89 -8.16
N GLN A 175 3.09 11.81 -7.40
CA GLN A 175 2.99 10.88 -6.27
C GLN A 175 2.80 9.45 -6.75
N VAL A 176 3.65 8.54 -6.26
CA VAL A 176 3.52 7.11 -6.50
C VAL A 176 2.84 6.47 -5.29
N TYR A 177 1.77 5.72 -5.54
CA TYR A 177 0.98 5.08 -4.49
C TYR A 177 1.40 3.64 -4.27
N THR A 178 1.45 3.23 -3.00
CA THR A 178 1.70 1.82 -2.62
C THR A 178 0.73 1.39 -1.54
N ALA A 179 0.33 0.12 -1.56
CA ALA A 179 -0.62 -0.43 -0.60
C ALA A 179 -0.22 -1.85 -0.21
N SER A 180 -0.52 -2.26 1.02
CA SER A 180 -0.55 -3.68 1.35
C SER A 180 -1.70 -4.36 0.60
N THR A 181 -1.43 -5.51 -0.02
CA THR A 181 -2.51 -6.40 -0.46
C THR A 181 -3.21 -6.99 0.76
N ASN A 182 -4.54 -7.05 0.75
CA ASN A 182 -5.30 -7.92 1.64
C ASN A 182 -5.01 -9.37 1.23
N ARG A 183 -3.83 -9.88 1.58
CA ARG A 183 -3.71 -11.31 1.81
C ARG A 183 -4.41 -11.52 3.12
N GLU A 184 -5.74 -11.68 3.07
CA GLU A 184 -6.39 -12.53 4.04
C GLU A 184 -5.53 -13.78 4.07
N THR A 185 -4.86 -14.01 5.20
CA THR A 185 -4.20 -15.27 5.44
C THR A 185 -5.30 -16.30 5.29
N LYS A 186 -5.41 -16.90 4.09
CA LYS A 186 -6.06 -18.20 3.95
C LYS A 186 -5.45 -19.01 5.11
N PRO A 187 -6.26 -19.51 6.05
CA PRO A 187 -5.73 -20.27 7.16
C PRO A 187 -4.76 -21.29 6.58
N THR A 188 -3.50 -21.20 7.01
CA THR A 188 -2.48 -22.17 6.62
C THR A 188 -3.05 -23.53 6.97
N LEU A 189 -2.97 -24.51 6.07
CA LEU A 189 -3.57 -25.84 6.27
C LEU A 189 -3.14 -26.48 7.61
N ASP A 190 -2.00 -26.04 8.16
CA ASP A 190 -1.43 -26.42 9.46
C ASP A 190 -2.16 -25.84 10.70
N SER A 191 -3.17 -24.99 10.49
CA SER A 191 -4.03 -24.44 11.56
C SER A 191 -5.40 -25.12 11.64
N LEU A 192 -5.63 -26.17 10.85
CA LEU A 192 -6.74 -27.09 11.09
C LEU A 192 -6.44 -27.83 12.40
N PRO A 193 -7.38 -27.89 13.36
CA PRO A 193 -7.21 -28.75 14.52
C PRO A 193 -6.90 -30.17 14.02
N ALA A 194 -5.89 -30.80 14.61
CA ALA A 194 -5.61 -32.22 14.37
C ALA A 194 -6.93 -32.98 14.43
N ALA A 195 -7.19 -33.80 13.41
CA ALA A 195 -8.45 -34.48 13.16
C ALA A 195 -9.16 -34.85 14.46
N LEU A 196 -10.42 -34.43 14.60
CA LEU A 196 -11.28 -34.87 15.68
C LEU A 196 -11.12 -36.40 15.83
N PRO A 197 -10.86 -36.91 17.05
CA PRO A 197 -10.87 -38.35 17.25
C PRO A 197 -12.23 -38.89 16.81
N ALA A 198 -12.20 -40.00 16.08
CA ALA A 198 -13.39 -40.69 15.61
C ALA A 198 -14.39 -40.81 16.77
N ALA A 199 -15.61 -40.31 16.55
CA ALA A 199 -16.67 -40.35 17.54
C ALA A 199 -16.97 -41.80 17.90
N THR A 200 -16.52 -42.22 19.08
CA THR A 200 -17.16 -43.32 19.81
C THR A 200 -18.43 -42.75 20.41
N GLU A 201 -19.57 -43.23 19.93
CA GLU A 201 -20.88 -42.99 20.53
C GLU A 201 -20.90 -43.59 21.94
N GLU A 202 -20.63 -42.77 22.95
CA GLU A 202 -20.97 -43.07 24.33
C GLU A 202 -22.18 -42.23 24.74
N ILE A 203 -23.28 -42.93 24.99
CA ILE A 203 -24.52 -42.36 25.53
C ILE A 203 -24.26 -42.02 27.00
N ILE A 204 -24.13 -40.73 27.32
CA ILE A 204 -24.03 -40.25 28.70
C ILE A 204 -25.41 -39.71 29.13
N PRO A 205 -25.99 -40.18 30.25
CA PRO A 205 -27.29 -39.72 30.74
C PRO A 205 -27.20 -38.30 31.32
N LEU A 206 -28.26 -37.52 31.08
CA LEU A 206 -28.45 -36.18 31.65
C LEU A 206 -28.60 -36.25 33.17
N GLU A 207 -27.62 -35.76 33.90
CA GLU A 207 -27.82 -35.29 35.28
C GLU A 207 -27.28 -33.87 35.50
N SER A 208 -28.20 -33.04 35.98
CA SER A 208 -28.07 -31.77 36.71
C SER A 208 -26.72 -31.04 36.73
N VAL A 209 -26.64 -29.93 35.99
CA VAL A 209 -25.62 -28.90 36.23
C VAL A 209 -26.17 -27.84 37.18
N LYS A 210 -25.59 -27.80 38.39
CA LYS A 210 -25.77 -26.74 39.38
C LYS A 210 -25.10 -25.44 38.92
N VAL A 211 -25.80 -24.34 39.17
CA VAL A 211 -25.34 -22.96 39.04
C VAL A 211 -24.16 -22.72 39.99
N VAL A 212 -23.01 -22.26 39.45
CA VAL A 212 -21.92 -21.68 40.26
C VAL A 212 -21.71 -20.23 39.82
N SER A 213 -22.16 -19.33 40.69
CA SER A 213 -21.90 -17.90 40.63
C SER A 213 -20.40 -17.62 40.68
N HIS A 214 -19.87 -16.85 39.72
CA HIS A 214 -18.52 -16.30 39.81
C HIS A 214 -18.53 -14.87 40.34
N LYS A 215 -17.73 -14.72 41.39
CA LYS A 215 -17.55 -13.56 42.25
C LYS A 215 -16.71 -12.51 41.53
N VAL A 216 -17.24 -11.29 41.44
CA VAL A 216 -16.53 -10.11 40.94
C VAL A 216 -15.37 -9.78 41.86
N MET A 217 -14.13 -9.90 41.39
CA MET A 217 -12.97 -9.31 42.04
C MET A 217 -12.77 -7.88 41.54
N LYS A 218 -12.90 -6.93 42.46
CA LYS A 218 -12.46 -5.54 42.31
C LYS A 218 -10.94 -5.51 42.46
N ASN A 219 -10.24 -4.92 41.50
CA ASN A 219 -8.85 -4.49 41.69
C ASN A 219 -8.80 -2.98 41.98
N PRO A 220 -7.99 -2.55 42.97
CA PRO A 220 -7.90 -1.17 43.40
C PRO A 220 -6.99 -0.32 42.50
N ALA A 221 -7.20 0.99 42.62
CA ALA A 221 -6.49 2.07 41.98
C ALA A 221 -4.97 2.01 42.19
N ALA A 222 -4.22 2.37 41.16
CA ALA A 222 -2.81 2.73 41.25
C ALA A 222 -2.64 4.16 40.74
N ASP A 223 -2.48 5.08 41.69
CA ASP A 223 -1.92 6.40 41.50
C ASP A 223 -0.45 6.28 41.09
N GLY A 224 -0.05 7.09 40.11
CA GLY A 224 1.30 7.10 39.58
C GLY A 224 1.54 8.28 38.66
N GLN A 225 1.50 9.49 39.23
CA GLN A 225 1.95 10.71 38.57
C GLN A 225 3.45 10.59 38.25
N SER A 226 3.81 10.74 36.98
CA SER A 226 5.18 11.09 36.58
C SER A 226 5.14 12.29 35.65
N ASN A 227 5.76 13.36 36.13
CA ASN A 227 6.08 14.58 35.42
C ASN A 227 7.03 14.26 34.27
N LEU A 228 6.71 14.73 33.06
CA LEU A 228 7.67 14.83 31.97
C LEU A 228 7.54 16.20 31.32
N GLU A 229 8.66 16.90 31.36
CA GLU A 229 8.90 18.28 31.00
C GLU A 229 8.65 18.53 29.51
N SER A 230 8.01 19.67 29.25
CA SER A 230 7.76 20.23 27.93
C SER A 230 9.03 20.85 27.35
N THR A 231 9.51 20.34 26.22
CA THR A 231 10.53 21.02 25.41
C THR A 231 9.86 22.08 24.53
N ASN A 232 10.18 23.34 24.83
CA ASN A 232 9.76 24.52 24.09
C ASN A 232 10.35 24.53 22.68
N TYR A 233 9.50 24.74 21.66
CA TYR A 233 9.91 25.24 20.34
C TYR A 233 9.46 26.70 20.20
N PRO A 234 10.32 27.60 19.68
CA PRO A 234 10.00 29.02 19.57
C PRO A 234 8.96 29.28 18.48
N LYS A 235 7.94 30.08 18.83
CA LYS A 235 6.98 30.69 17.91
C LYS A 235 7.73 31.65 16.99
N GLN A 236 7.63 31.46 15.69
CA GLN A 236 8.08 32.46 14.71
C GLN A 236 6.96 33.45 14.42
N ASP A 237 7.29 34.72 14.63
CA ASP A 237 6.45 35.88 14.42
C ASP A 237 6.12 36.09 12.94
N LYS A 238 4.87 36.46 12.71
CA LYS A 238 4.37 36.97 11.44
C LYS A 238 4.58 38.48 11.43
N THR A 239 5.26 38.99 10.41
CA THR A 239 4.89 40.21 9.64
C THR A 239 6.05 40.62 8.76
N LEU A 240 5.81 40.79 7.46
CA LEU A 240 6.24 41.94 6.65
C LEU A 240 5.60 41.80 5.25
N PRO A 241 5.10 42.90 4.63
CA PRO A 241 4.42 42.85 3.34
C PRO A 241 5.44 42.91 2.19
N MET A 242 5.23 42.09 1.15
CA MET A 242 6.00 42.15 -0.09
C MET A 242 5.25 42.98 -1.15
N PRO A 243 5.97 43.75 -1.98
CA PRO A 243 5.39 44.67 -2.95
C PRO A 243 4.79 43.95 -4.17
N ARG A 244 3.67 44.48 -4.67
CA ARG A 244 3.05 44.10 -5.94
C ARG A 244 3.96 44.55 -7.09
N LEU A 245 4.35 43.61 -7.94
CA LEU A 245 4.80 43.91 -9.31
C LEU A 245 3.80 43.30 -10.28
N ILE A 246 3.14 44.21 -11.00
CA ILE A 246 2.30 43.96 -12.16
C ILE A 246 3.25 43.85 -13.34
N THR A 247 3.29 42.69 -14.01
CA THR A 247 3.63 42.60 -15.43
C THR A 247 2.82 41.48 -16.05
N GLY A 248 1.92 41.86 -16.95
CA GLY A 248 1.14 40.94 -17.76
C GLY A 248 2.00 40.33 -18.86
N GLN A 249 1.78 39.05 -19.12
CA GLN A 249 1.91 38.43 -20.44
C GLN A 249 0.96 37.24 -20.47
N GLU A 250 -0.17 37.39 -21.17
CA GLU A 250 -0.98 36.26 -21.61
C GLU A 250 -0.16 35.47 -22.62
N LYS A 251 0.36 34.31 -22.19
CA LYS A 251 0.82 33.26 -23.09
C LYS A 251 -0.27 32.20 -23.17
N THR A 252 -0.88 32.09 -24.33
CA THR A 252 -1.77 30.99 -24.71
C THR A 252 -0.96 29.70 -24.76
N ASN A 253 -1.02 28.90 -23.68
CA ASN A 253 -0.45 27.56 -23.60
C ASN A 253 -1.32 26.58 -24.41
N GLU A 254 -1.15 26.55 -25.74
CA GLU A 254 -1.76 25.55 -26.62
C GLU A 254 -0.99 24.21 -26.66
N GLY A 255 0.05 24.05 -25.82
CA GLY A 255 0.95 22.89 -25.87
C GLY A 255 0.60 21.69 -24.99
N ASP A 256 -0.45 21.74 -24.16
CA ASP A 256 -0.68 20.74 -23.10
C ASP A 256 -2.11 20.16 -23.09
N ALA A 257 -2.78 20.18 -24.24
CA ALA A 257 -3.99 19.39 -24.45
C ALA A 257 -3.65 17.90 -24.65
N MET A 258 -2.91 17.30 -23.71
CA MET A 258 -2.95 15.84 -23.54
C MET A 258 -4.41 15.51 -23.27
N HIS A 259 -5.09 14.91 -24.24
CA HIS A 259 -6.46 14.45 -24.13
C HIS A 259 -6.64 13.63 -22.85
N GLN A 260 -7.11 14.27 -21.79
CA GLN A 260 -7.43 13.59 -20.55
C GLN A 260 -8.60 12.67 -20.86
N LEU A 261 -8.38 11.36 -20.74
CA LEU A 261 -9.43 10.38 -20.87
C LEU A 261 -10.59 10.76 -19.94
N THR A 262 -11.81 10.62 -20.42
CA THR A 262 -12.98 10.70 -19.54
C THR A 262 -12.85 9.64 -18.45
N PRO A 263 -13.50 9.81 -17.27
CA PRO A 263 -13.46 8.80 -16.23
C PRO A 263 -13.90 7.40 -16.70
N ALA A 264 -14.86 7.33 -17.63
CA ALA A 264 -15.29 6.08 -18.25
C ALA A 264 -14.19 5.47 -19.13
N GLY A 265 -13.54 6.27 -19.98
CA GLY A 265 -12.40 5.84 -20.79
C GLY A 265 -11.24 5.34 -19.92
N PHE A 266 -10.91 6.06 -18.85
CA PHE A 266 -9.87 5.63 -17.91
C PHE A 266 -10.18 4.27 -17.28
N ASN A 267 -11.41 4.05 -16.81
CA ASN A 267 -11.82 2.77 -16.22
C ASN A 267 -11.80 1.62 -17.25
N PHE A 268 -12.21 1.90 -18.50
CA PHE A 268 -12.12 0.93 -19.58
C PHE A 268 -10.67 0.49 -19.82
N VAL A 269 -9.74 1.45 -19.95
CA VAL A 269 -8.31 1.15 -20.11
C VAL A 269 -7.77 0.37 -18.91
N ALA A 270 -8.09 0.78 -17.68
CA ALA A 270 -7.67 0.08 -16.46
C ALA A 270 -8.11 -1.39 -16.45
N GLY A 271 -9.36 -1.68 -16.84
CA GLY A 271 -9.89 -3.03 -16.93
C GLY A 271 -9.17 -3.91 -17.95
N LEU A 272 -8.65 -3.34 -19.05
CA LEU A 272 -7.83 -4.06 -20.02
C LEU A 272 -6.47 -4.44 -19.42
N TYR A 273 -5.81 -3.53 -18.69
CA TYR A 273 -4.58 -3.86 -17.98
C TYR A 273 -4.79 -4.96 -16.94
N GLU A 274 -5.86 -4.88 -16.15
CA GLU A 274 -6.20 -5.91 -15.15
C GLU A 274 -6.38 -7.29 -15.79
N LYS A 275 -7.10 -7.38 -16.92
CA LYS A 275 -7.27 -8.63 -17.67
C LYS A 275 -5.94 -9.17 -18.19
N ALA A 276 -5.12 -8.31 -18.79
CA ALA A 276 -3.82 -8.69 -19.33
C ALA A 276 -2.85 -9.21 -18.23
N ILE A 277 -2.87 -8.58 -17.06
CA ILE A 277 -2.11 -9.01 -15.88
C ILE A 277 -2.64 -10.33 -15.33
N GLY A 278 -3.96 -10.50 -15.26
CA GLY A 278 -4.58 -11.77 -14.86
C GLY A 278 -4.17 -12.94 -15.77
N ALA A 279 -3.97 -12.67 -17.07
CA ALA A 279 -3.45 -13.61 -18.05
C ALA A 279 -1.91 -13.75 -18.06
N ARG A 280 -1.19 -13.06 -17.15
CA ARG A 280 0.28 -13.05 -17.03
C ARG A 280 1.02 -12.67 -18.32
N MET A 281 0.43 -11.78 -19.12
CA MET A 281 1.03 -11.29 -20.36
C MET A 281 2.31 -10.50 -20.09
N HIS A 282 3.34 -10.68 -20.93
CA HIS A 282 4.53 -9.81 -20.90
C HIS A 282 4.26 -8.46 -21.59
N LEU A 283 5.14 -7.46 -21.43
CA LEU A 283 4.91 -6.09 -21.93
C LEU A 283 4.48 -5.99 -23.40
N GLY A 284 5.16 -6.71 -24.30
CA GLY A 284 4.77 -6.76 -25.72
C GLY A 284 3.36 -7.33 -25.96
N GLN A 285 2.96 -8.39 -25.26
CA GLN A 285 1.60 -8.93 -25.35
C GLN A 285 0.56 -7.93 -24.82
N ILE A 286 0.87 -7.22 -23.74
CA ILE A 286 -0.01 -6.17 -23.21
C ILE A 286 -0.17 -5.05 -24.24
N GLN A 287 0.91 -4.64 -24.89
CA GLN A 287 0.87 -3.63 -25.95
C GLN A 287 -0.04 -4.05 -27.11
N GLU A 288 0.15 -5.26 -27.64
CA GLU A 288 -0.69 -5.78 -28.73
C GLU A 288 -2.15 -5.97 -28.29
N TYR A 289 -2.39 -6.38 -27.04
CA TYR A 289 -3.74 -6.49 -26.49
C TYR A 289 -4.43 -5.12 -26.41
N LEU A 290 -3.72 -4.07 -25.97
CA LEU A 290 -4.26 -2.70 -25.96
C LEU A 290 -4.52 -2.18 -27.37
N LYS A 291 -3.59 -2.43 -28.31
CA LYS A 291 -3.72 -2.07 -29.71
C LYS A 291 -4.95 -2.73 -30.36
N ALA A 292 -5.20 -4.00 -30.09
CA ALA A 292 -6.39 -4.72 -30.54
C ALA A 292 -7.71 -4.12 -30.01
N ASN A 293 -7.65 -3.37 -28.90
CA ASN A 293 -8.78 -2.63 -28.33
C ASN A 293 -8.77 -1.13 -28.70
N GLY A 294 -8.01 -0.74 -29.74
CA GLY A 294 -7.95 0.64 -30.24
C GLY A 294 -7.09 1.59 -29.41
N ILE A 295 -6.29 1.08 -28.47
CA ILE A 295 -5.43 1.90 -27.61
C ILE A 295 -3.98 1.78 -28.08
N MET A 296 -3.53 2.79 -28.82
CA MET A 296 -2.17 2.87 -29.34
C MET A 296 -1.21 3.37 -28.26
N LYS A 297 -0.38 2.47 -27.73
CA LYS A 297 0.68 2.82 -26.77
C LYS A 297 2.02 2.19 -27.16
N SER A 298 3.11 2.89 -26.91
CA SER A 298 4.45 2.30 -26.97
C SER A 298 4.69 1.39 -25.76
N ILE A 299 5.65 0.45 -25.87
CA ILE A 299 6.06 -0.39 -24.73
C ILE A 299 6.44 0.45 -23.51
N TRP A 300 7.11 1.59 -23.74
CA TRP A 300 7.49 2.50 -22.66
C TRP A 300 6.27 3.11 -21.98
N GLN A 301 5.26 3.54 -22.73
CA GLN A 301 3.99 4.02 -22.17
C GLN A 301 3.26 2.91 -21.40
N VAL A 302 3.23 1.69 -21.94
CA VAL A 302 2.66 0.52 -21.25
C VAL A 302 3.34 0.27 -19.91
N ARG A 303 4.68 0.32 -19.88
CA ARG A 303 5.47 0.20 -18.65
C ARG A 303 5.15 1.32 -17.67
N ASN A 304 5.18 2.58 -18.12
CA ASN A 304 4.86 3.72 -17.27
C ASN A 304 3.42 3.63 -16.73
N ASP A 305 2.48 3.16 -17.52
CA ASP A 305 1.10 2.99 -17.06
C ASP A 305 0.96 1.89 -16.03
N LEU A 306 1.64 0.76 -16.22
CA LEU A 306 1.69 -0.30 -15.21
C LEU A 306 2.29 0.23 -13.91
N ASP A 307 3.46 0.87 -13.95
CA ASP A 307 4.17 1.28 -12.75
C ASP A 307 3.54 2.50 -12.05
N SER A 308 3.13 3.51 -12.83
CA SER A 308 2.73 4.83 -12.33
C SER A 308 1.22 5.05 -12.35
N THR A 309 0.54 4.72 -13.46
CA THR A 309 -0.87 5.07 -13.67
C THR A 309 -1.82 4.10 -12.96
N PHE A 310 -1.61 2.80 -13.12
CA PHE A 310 -2.48 1.74 -12.62
C PHE A 310 -1.89 0.99 -11.41
N CYS A 311 -0.65 1.33 -11.02
CA CYS A 311 0.02 0.88 -9.80
C CYS A 311 0.29 -0.63 -9.72
N PHE A 312 0.52 -1.29 -10.85
CA PHE A 312 1.06 -2.65 -10.97
C PHE A 312 2.60 -2.66 -10.92
N TYR A 313 3.15 -2.04 -9.88
CA TYR A 313 4.58 -1.79 -9.76
C TYR A 313 5.41 -3.08 -9.82
N GLY A 314 6.43 -3.11 -10.67
CA GLY A 314 7.34 -4.26 -10.81
C GLY A 314 6.77 -5.43 -11.60
N TYR A 315 5.53 -5.31 -12.10
CA TYR A 315 4.98 -6.27 -13.05
C TYR A 315 5.83 -6.28 -14.34
N ALA A 316 6.19 -5.10 -14.84
CA ALA A 316 7.04 -4.93 -16.02
C ALA A 316 8.42 -5.61 -15.88
N ASP A 317 9.01 -5.58 -14.68
CA ASP A 317 10.31 -6.19 -14.40
C ASP A 317 10.22 -7.72 -14.22
N SER A 318 9.09 -8.23 -13.72
CA SER A 318 8.87 -9.66 -13.50
C SER A 318 8.35 -10.40 -14.74
N HIS A 319 7.81 -9.67 -15.72
CA HIS A 319 7.32 -10.20 -16.99
C HIS A 319 7.94 -9.38 -18.14
N PRO A 320 9.29 -9.39 -18.24
CA PRO A 320 9.96 -8.63 -19.29
C PRO A 320 9.53 -9.17 -20.65
N MET A 321 9.63 -8.32 -21.66
CA MET A 321 9.47 -8.78 -23.03
C MET A 321 10.49 -9.89 -23.29
N PRO A 322 10.08 -11.05 -23.86
CA PRO A 322 11.03 -12.06 -24.28
C PRO A 322 12.04 -11.42 -25.24
N PRO A 323 13.31 -11.88 -25.21
CA PRO A 323 14.32 -11.36 -26.12
C PRO A 323 13.81 -11.49 -27.56
N PRO A 324 14.06 -10.47 -28.41
CA PRO A 324 13.66 -10.55 -29.81
C PRO A 324 14.29 -11.80 -30.40
N ILE A 325 13.46 -12.66 -31.00
CA ILE A 325 13.94 -13.87 -31.63
C ILE A 325 14.75 -13.45 -32.86
N ASN A 326 16.02 -13.83 -32.90
CA ASN A 326 16.86 -13.58 -34.07
C ASN A 326 16.43 -14.54 -35.19
N LEU A 327 16.25 -14.04 -36.41
CA LEU A 327 15.93 -14.88 -37.58
C LEU A 327 16.93 -16.02 -37.76
N ALA A 328 18.22 -15.80 -37.44
CA ALA A 328 19.24 -16.84 -37.48
C ALA A 328 18.98 -17.97 -36.47
N GLU A 329 18.38 -17.67 -35.30
CA GLU A 329 18.01 -18.69 -34.31
C GLU A 329 16.76 -19.46 -34.75
N VAL A 330 15.81 -18.78 -35.40
CA VAL A 330 14.64 -19.42 -36.03
C VAL A 330 15.08 -20.38 -37.11
N ASP A 331 15.93 -19.94 -38.04
CA ASP A 331 16.43 -20.76 -39.14
C ASP A 331 17.23 -21.96 -38.63
N LYS A 332 17.99 -21.79 -37.55
CA LYS A 332 18.71 -22.88 -36.88
C LYS A 332 17.76 -23.91 -36.27
N GLU A 333 16.69 -23.48 -35.61
CA GLU A 333 15.70 -24.39 -35.03
C GLU A 333 14.87 -25.08 -36.12
N ILE A 334 14.45 -24.36 -37.17
CA ILE A 334 13.79 -24.92 -38.34
C ILE A 334 14.69 -25.99 -38.98
N SER A 335 15.96 -25.66 -39.25
CA SER A 335 16.93 -26.61 -39.82
C SER A 335 17.10 -27.85 -38.95
N ARG A 336 17.10 -27.68 -37.63
CA ARG A 336 17.16 -28.80 -36.67
C ARG A 336 15.92 -29.69 -36.76
N GLN A 337 14.71 -29.12 -36.83
CA GLN A 337 13.46 -29.86 -36.97
C GLN A 337 13.41 -30.63 -38.30
N TYR A 338 13.82 -29.99 -39.41
CA TYR A 338 13.92 -30.65 -40.72
C TYR A 338 14.94 -31.79 -40.73
N ALA A 339 16.12 -31.59 -40.11
CA ALA A 339 17.14 -32.64 -40.01
C ALA A 339 16.64 -33.87 -39.21
N LEU A 340 15.82 -33.65 -38.17
CA LEU A 340 15.19 -34.73 -37.40
C LEU A 340 14.15 -35.50 -38.20
N HIS A 341 13.40 -34.82 -39.08
CA HIS A 341 12.41 -35.46 -39.96
C HIS A 341 13.01 -36.17 -41.18
N LEU A 342 14.10 -35.65 -41.76
CA LEU A 342 14.71 -36.21 -42.97
C LEU A 342 15.64 -37.42 -42.70
N CYS A 343 16.16 -37.58 -41.49
CA CYS A 343 16.98 -38.76 -41.12
C CYS A 343 16.57 -39.35 -39.76
N PRO A 344 15.50 -40.19 -39.71
CA PRO A 344 15.10 -40.90 -38.51
C PRO A 344 16.21 -41.80 -37.91
N SER A 345 17.16 -42.25 -38.73
CA SER A 345 18.31 -43.07 -38.32
C SER A 345 19.34 -42.30 -37.48
N LEU A 346 19.51 -40.99 -37.69
CA LEU A 346 20.41 -40.14 -36.89
C LEU A 346 19.83 -39.82 -35.50
N ALA A 347 18.50 -39.73 -35.38
CA ALA A 347 17.83 -39.56 -34.10
C ALA A 347 18.02 -40.78 -33.18
N ARG A 348 17.97 -42.00 -33.73
CA ARG A 348 18.20 -43.23 -32.96
C ARG A 348 19.63 -43.34 -32.43
N ARG A 349 20.63 -42.93 -33.20
CA ARG A 349 22.06 -42.99 -32.83
C ARG A 349 22.40 -42.10 -31.63
N LYS A 350 21.87 -40.86 -31.59
CA LYS A 350 22.06 -39.94 -30.45
C LYS A 350 21.36 -40.41 -29.17
N GLN A 351 20.29 -41.19 -29.30
CA GLN A 351 19.58 -41.74 -28.15
C GLN A 351 20.34 -42.93 -27.55
N THR A 352 21.03 -43.73 -28.37
CA THR A 352 21.91 -44.83 -27.92
C THR A 352 23.19 -44.31 -27.26
N GLU A 353 23.77 -43.21 -27.77
CA GLU A 353 24.96 -42.58 -27.19
C GLU A 353 24.67 -41.95 -25.81
N ARG A 354 23.46 -41.42 -25.58
CA ARG A 354 23.07 -40.88 -24.26
C ARG A 354 22.85 -41.95 -23.20
N THR A 355 22.35 -43.13 -23.57
CA THR A 355 22.14 -44.25 -22.63
C THR A 355 23.44 -44.94 -22.20
N HIS A 356 24.54 -44.73 -22.91
CA HIS A 356 25.86 -45.28 -22.52
C HIS A 356 26.76 -44.26 -21.80
N ALA A 357 26.30 -43.02 -21.63
CA ALA A 357 27.06 -41.95 -20.98
C ALA A 357 26.58 -41.64 -19.54
N THR A 358 25.66 -42.45 -19.01
CA THR A 358 25.29 -42.55 -17.58
C THR A 358 25.70 -43.92 -17.09
#